data_AF-A0A6A1TY39-F1
#
_entry.id   AF-A0A6A1TY39-F1
#
_cell.length_a   1.000
_cell.length_b   1.000
_cell.length_c   1.000
_cell.angle_alpha   90.00
_cell.angle_beta   90.00
_cell.angle_gamma   90.00
#
_symmetry.space_group_name_H-M   'P 1'
#
loop_
_entity.id
_entity.type
_entity.pdbx_description
1 polymer ?
#
loop_
_entity_poly.entity_id
_entity_poly.type
_entity_poly.pdbx_seq_one_letter_code
_entity_poly.pdbx_strand_id
1 'polypeptide(L)'
;MDGKMLARLGAVVFVAVAITATAIEMNRKEETPEPWASGRTIQTQADPLRNELIRCQGLGEAGPRDTACLRAWAENRNRFLAPGARPAERLPEPSLPPRDNPAAPTDRTDQPALGPSAPIAPPQLDEAR
;
A
#
# COMPACT_ATOMS: atom_id res chain seq x y z
N MET A 1 -44.72 8.44 14.24
CA MET A 1 -43.30 8.47 14.64
C MET A 1 -43.23 9.16 15.99
N ASP A 2 -42.65 8.52 16.99
CA ASP A 2 -42.55 9.08 18.35
C ASP A 2 -41.59 10.26 18.35
N GLY A 3 -42.14 11.48 18.23
CA GLY A 3 -41.35 12.72 18.24
C GLY A 3 -40.47 12.85 19.49
N LYS A 4 -40.85 12.22 20.60
CA LYS A 4 -40.05 12.13 21.82
C LYS A 4 -38.80 11.25 21.65
N MET A 5 -38.87 10.19 20.85
CA MET A 5 -37.72 9.36 20.52
C MET A 5 -36.77 10.09 19.56
N LEU A 6 -37.33 10.81 18.58
CA LEU A 6 -36.54 11.63 17.65
C LEU A 6 -35.82 12.78 18.38
N ALA A 7 -36.50 13.46 19.31
CA ALA A 7 -35.89 14.52 20.11
C ALA A 7 -34.75 13.99 21.00
N ARG A 8 -34.93 12.81 21.61
CA ARG A 8 -33.88 12.15 22.39
C ARG A 8 -32.68 11.78 21.52
N LEU A 9 -32.92 11.23 20.33
CA LEU A 9 -31.86 10.86 19.41
C LEU A 9 -31.07 12.10 18.97
N GLY A 10 -31.76 13.19 18.60
CA GLY A 10 -31.13 14.45 18.24
C GLY A 10 -30.26 15.01 19.38
N ALA A 11 -30.77 15.00 20.61
CA ALA A 11 -30.02 15.46 21.78
C ALA A 11 -28.76 14.63 22.03
N VAL A 12 -28.85 13.29 21.92
CA VAL A 12 -27.70 12.40 22.11
C VAL A 12 -26.63 12.64 21.05
N VAL A 13 -27.02 12.76 19.78
CA VAL A 13 -26.08 13.04 18.68
C VAL A 13 -25.40 14.40 18.88
N PHE A 14 -26.16 15.43 19.25
CA PHE A 14 -25.61 16.75 19.51
C PHE A 14 -24.58 16.74 20.66
N VAL A 15 -24.90 16.06 21.76
CA VAL A 15 -23.97 15.91 22.90
C VAL A 15 -22.70 15.16 22.48
N ALA A 16 -22.82 14.07 21.71
CA ALA A 16 -21.67 13.32 21.22
C ALA A 16 -20.75 14.16 20.31
N VAL A 17 -21.34 14.96 19.42
CA VAL A 17 -20.60 15.89 18.55
C VAL A 17 -19.91 16.98 19.38
N ALA A 18 -20.60 17.56 20.36
CA ALA A 18 -20.03 18.58 21.25
C ALA A 18 -18.82 18.03 22.04
N ILE A 19 -18.92 16.83 22.61
CA ILE A 19 -17.81 16.18 23.34
C ILE A 19 -16.63 15.90 22.42
N THR A 20 -16.89 15.46 21.19
CA THR A 20 -15.83 15.18 20.22
C THR A 20 -15.11 16.46 19.81
N ALA A 21 -15.85 17.55 19.57
CA ALA A 21 -15.29 18.86 19.24
C ALA A 21 -14.42 19.40 20.39
N THR A 22 -14.89 19.31 21.64
CA THR A 22 -14.10 19.75 22.80
C THR A 22 -12.86 18.90 23.01
N ALA A 23 -12.94 17.58 22.81
CA ALA A 23 -11.77 16.70 22.89
C ALA A 23 -10.70 17.06 21.86
N ILE A 24 -11.09 17.38 20.62
CA ILE A 24 -10.14 17.81 19.56
C ILE A 24 -9.50 19.14 19.94
N GLU A 25 -10.28 20.09 20.47
CA GLU A 25 -9.76 21.42 20.82
C GLU A 25 -8.84 21.38 22.05
N MET A 26 -9.12 20.50 23.01
CA MET A 26 -8.21 20.21 24.13
C MET A 26 -6.93 19.50 23.65
N ASN A 27 -7.05 18.47 22.82
CA ASN A 27 -5.89 17.76 22.28
C ASN A 27 -4.99 18.68 21.44
N ARG A 28 -5.57 19.59 20.65
CA ARG A 28 -4.82 20.60 19.89
C ARG A 28 -4.09 21.64 20.74
N LYS A 29 -4.53 21.88 21.98
CA LYS A 29 -3.88 22.82 22.91
C LYS A 29 -2.72 22.16 23.67
N GLU A 30 -2.87 20.87 23.99
CA GLU A 30 -1.82 20.00 24.53
C GLU A 30 -0.75 19.71 23.47
N GLU A 31 -1.15 19.57 22.21
CA GLU A 31 -0.30 19.62 21.02
C GLU A 31 0.13 21.06 20.70
N THR A 32 0.80 21.76 21.63
CA THR A 32 1.86 22.67 21.16
C THR A 32 2.76 21.79 20.30
N PRO A 33 2.92 22.05 18.99
CA PRO A 33 3.52 21.10 18.08
C PRO A 33 4.98 20.86 18.49
N GLU A 34 5.18 19.86 19.34
CA GLU A 34 6.43 19.11 19.42
C GLU A 34 6.77 18.76 17.98
N PRO A 35 7.88 19.29 17.44
CA PRO A 35 8.24 19.08 16.05
C PRO A 35 8.49 17.59 15.89
N TRP A 36 7.45 16.91 15.43
CA TRP A 36 7.40 15.53 14.99
C TRP A 36 8.67 15.22 14.21
N ALA A 37 9.64 14.62 14.91
CA ALA A 37 10.81 13.98 14.37
C ALA A 37 11.54 14.78 13.27
N SER A 38 12.57 15.53 13.69
CA SER A 38 13.69 16.03 12.87
C SER A 38 14.47 14.95 12.08
N GLY A 39 13.88 13.81 11.73
CA GLY A 39 14.42 12.78 10.84
C GLY A 39 13.76 12.72 9.45
N ARG A 40 12.56 13.29 9.25
CA ARG A 40 11.88 13.36 7.93
C ARG A 40 12.31 14.58 7.10
N THR A 41 12.96 15.54 7.74
CA THR A 41 13.07 16.92 7.24
C THR A 41 14.14 17.11 6.14
N ILE A 42 15.06 16.15 5.88
CA ILE A 42 16.14 16.33 4.88
C ILE A 42 16.08 15.39 3.65
N GLN A 43 15.44 14.21 3.71
CA GLN A 43 15.39 13.29 2.55
C GLN A 43 14.15 13.49 1.63
N THR A 44 13.12 14.20 2.09
CA THR A 44 11.82 14.45 1.41
C THR A 44 11.71 15.85 0.79
N GLN A 45 12.79 16.63 0.78
CA GLN A 45 12.82 17.92 0.09
C GLN A 45 12.96 17.66 -1.43
N ALA A 46 11.83 17.60 -2.15
CA ALA A 46 11.72 17.50 -3.62
C ALA A 46 11.81 16.10 -4.28
N ASP A 47 11.01 15.12 -3.84
CA ASP A 47 10.67 14.03 -4.77
C ASP A 47 9.61 14.54 -5.78
N PRO A 48 9.96 14.80 -7.05
CA PRO A 48 8.99 15.23 -8.06
C PRO A 48 7.84 14.23 -8.23
N LEU A 49 8.09 12.94 -7.94
CA LEU A 49 7.06 11.90 -7.98
C LEU A 49 5.97 12.15 -6.94
N ARG A 50 6.33 12.63 -5.74
CA ARG A 50 5.36 12.90 -4.69
C ARG A 50 4.44 14.06 -5.08
N ASN A 51 5.00 15.11 -5.66
CA ASN A 51 4.22 16.25 -6.17
C ASN A 51 3.26 15.83 -7.29
N GLU A 52 3.72 14.96 -8.18
CA GLU A 52 2.90 14.42 -9.26
C GLU A 52 1.74 13.57 -8.74
N LEU A 53 1.99 12.70 -7.75
CA LEU A 53 0.95 11.90 -7.11
C LEU A 53 -0.11 12.78 -6.42
N ILE A 54 0.30 13.86 -5.74
CA ILE A 54 -0.62 14.82 -5.12
C ILE A 54 -1.47 15.52 -6.19
N ARG A 55 -0.86 15.96 -7.30
CA ARG A 55 -1.60 16.54 -8.43
C ARG A 55 -2.65 15.55 -8.96
N CYS A 56 -2.26 14.30 -9.14
CA CYS A 56 -3.13 13.25 -9.65
C CYS A 56 -4.29 12.90 -8.71
N GLN A 57 -4.09 12.99 -7.39
CA GLN A 57 -5.18 12.84 -6.42
C GLN A 57 -6.21 13.98 -6.54
N GLY A 58 -5.75 15.20 -6.81
CA GLY A 58 -6.63 16.36 -7.04
C GLY A 58 -7.51 16.24 -8.28
N LEU A 59 -7.14 15.38 -9.25
CA LEU A 59 -7.94 15.14 -10.47
C LEU A 59 -9.13 14.21 -10.25
N GLY A 60 -9.16 13.43 -9.16
CA GLY A 60 -10.22 12.45 -8.89
C GLY A 60 -10.47 11.50 -10.06
N GLU A 61 -11.71 11.41 -10.52
CA GLU A 61 -12.14 10.56 -11.64
C GLU A 61 -11.43 10.84 -12.97
N ALA A 62 -10.85 12.04 -13.16
CA ALA A 62 -10.05 12.34 -14.34
C ALA A 62 -8.63 11.74 -14.27
N GLY A 63 -8.13 11.43 -13.06
CA GLY A 63 -6.78 10.91 -12.83
C GLY A 63 -6.46 9.63 -13.61
N PRO A 64 -7.34 8.61 -13.65
CA PRO A 64 -7.12 7.38 -14.43
C PRO A 64 -7.09 7.58 -15.96
N ARG A 65 -7.56 8.73 -16.47
CA ARG A 65 -7.54 9.06 -17.90
C ARG A 65 -6.28 9.85 -18.30
N ASP A 66 -5.53 10.34 -17.33
CA ASP A 66 -4.29 11.11 -17.54
C ASP A 66 -3.08 10.17 -17.58
N THR A 67 -2.35 10.21 -18.70
CA THR A 67 -1.18 9.32 -18.93
C THR A 67 0.00 9.62 -18.01
N ALA A 68 0.18 10.88 -17.59
CA ALA A 68 1.21 11.25 -16.62
C ALA A 68 0.87 10.70 -15.24
N CYS A 69 -0.40 10.72 -14.86
CA CYS A 69 -0.87 10.13 -13.61
C CYS A 69 -0.73 8.61 -13.57
N LEU A 70 -1.08 7.91 -14.65
CA LEU A 70 -0.86 6.47 -14.75
C LEU A 70 0.62 6.10 -14.59
N ARG A 71 1.52 6.90 -15.20
CA ARG A 71 2.98 6.70 -15.07
C ARG A 71 3.46 6.93 -13.65
N ALA A 72 3.02 8.02 -13.00
CA ALA A 72 3.40 8.33 -11.62
C ALA A 72 2.96 7.24 -10.63
N TRP A 73 1.74 6.71 -10.80
CA TRP A 73 1.25 5.60 -9.98
C TRP A 73 2.01 4.30 -10.22
N ALA A 74 2.33 3.97 -11.47
CA ALA A 74 3.11 2.79 -11.80
C ALA A 74 4.52 2.85 -11.18
N GLU A 75 5.18 4.00 -11.28
CA GLU A 75 6.50 4.25 -10.69
C GLU A 75 6.46 4.14 -9.16
N ASN A 76 5.48 4.77 -8.51
CA ASN A 76 5.29 4.66 -7.07
C ASN A 76 5.08 3.20 -6.66
N ARG A 77 4.25 2.46 -7.39
CA ARG A 77 4.01 1.03 -7.13
C ARG A 77 5.29 0.22 -7.29
N ASN A 78 6.08 0.48 -8.33
CA ASN A 78 7.33 -0.21 -8.59
C ASN A 78 8.32 -0.03 -7.43
N ARG A 79 8.46 1.19 -6.89
CA ARG A 79 9.36 1.48 -5.77
C ARG A 79 9.07 0.68 -4.51
N PHE A 80 7.82 0.29 -4.27
CA PHE A 80 7.44 -0.44 -3.05
C PHE A 80 7.13 -1.91 -3.27
N LEU A 81 6.66 -2.27 -4.46
CA LEU A 81 6.13 -3.60 -4.76
C LEU A 81 6.99 -4.39 -5.75
N ALA A 82 8.06 -3.83 -6.31
CA ALA A 82 8.96 -4.59 -7.18
C ALA A 82 9.64 -5.73 -6.39
N PRO A 83 9.85 -6.90 -7.02
CA PRO A 83 10.71 -7.94 -6.46
C PRO A 83 12.10 -7.35 -6.16
N GLY A 84 12.55 -7.44 -4.90
CA GLY A 84 13.82 -6.85 -4.44
C GLY A 84 13.72 -5.40 -3.94
N ALA A 85 12.54 -4.76 -3.95
CA ALA A 85 12.33 -3.44 -3.36
C ALA A 85 12.32 -3.45 -1.82
N ARG A 86 12.07 -4.63 -1.22
CA ARG A 86 12.33 -4.82 0.21
C ARG A 86 13.83 -5.01 0.37
N PRO A 87 14.49 -4.34 1.34
CA PRO A 87 15.78 -4.79 1.82
C PRO A 87 15.67 -6.29 2.04
N ALA A 88 16.67 -7.05 1.60
CA ALA A 88 16.77 -8.47 1.92
C ALA A 88 17.04 -8.59 3.43
N GLU A 89 16.04 -8.23 4.24
CA GLU A 89 15.96 -8.60 5.63
C GLU A 89 15.91 -10.11 5.58
N ARG A 90 17.08 -10.73 5.79
CA ARG A 90 17.19 -12.14 6.07
C ARG A 90 16.25 -12.38 7.23
N LEU A 91 15.08 -12.93 6.95
CA LEU A 91 14.33 -13.69 7.95
C LEU A 91 15.38 -14.58 8.63
N PRO A 92 15.51 -14.55 9.96
CA PRO A 92 16.42 -15.45 10.66
C PRO A 92 16.15 -16.85 10.12
N GLU A 93 17.14 -17.44 9.46
CA GLU A 93 17.07 -18.81 9.01
C GLU A 93 16.71 -19.63 10.27
N PRO A 94 15.58 -20.34 10.31
CA PRO A 94 15.34 -21.25 11.41
C PRO A 94 16.49 -22.26 11.35
N SER A 95 17.37 -22.21 12.35
CA SER A 95 18.53 -23.09 12.44
C SER A 95 18.04 -24.53 12.36
N LEU A 96 18.18 -25.16 11.20
CA LEU A 96 17.99 -26.60 11.08
C LEU A 96 19.13 -27.24 11.87
N PRO A 97 18.82 -28.12 12.85
CA PRO A 97 19.86 -28.78 13.63
C PRO A 97 20.80 -29.56 12.69
N PRO A 98 22.10 -29.69 13.04
CA PRO A 98 23.07 -30.39 12.21
C PRO A 98 22.56 -31.78 11.87
N ARG A 99 22.32 -32.04 10.58
CA ARG A 99 22.15 -33.41 10.09
C ARG A 99 23.54 -33.99 9.91
N ASP A 100 24.04 -34.64 10.94
CA ASP A 100 25.12 -35.61 10.80
C ASP A 100 24.61 -36.76 9.93
N ASN A 101 24.97 -36.76 8.65
CA ASN A 101 24.85 -37.94 7.80
C ASN A 101 26.07 -38.03 6.86
N PRO A 102 27.07 -38.86 7.19
CA PRO A 102 28.19 -39.15 6.30
C PRO A 102 27.84 -40.34 5.39
N ALA A 103 27.30 -40.06 4.19
CA ALA A 103 27.24 -40.93 2.99
C ALA A 103 26.29 -40.26 1.98
N ALA A 104 26.55 -40.12 0.68
CA ALA A 104 27.55 -40.62 -0.25
C ALA A 104 27.55 -39.71 -1.51
N PRO A 105 28.63 -39.67 -2.31
CA PRO A 105 28.62 -38.97 -3.59
C PRO A 105 27.91 -39.82 -4.65
N THR A 106 26.87 -39.28 -5.29
CA THR A 106 26.40 -39.79 -6.58
C THR A 106 26.19 -38.64 -7.54
N ASP A 107 27.19 -38.48 -8.40
CA ASP A 107 27.05 -38.04 -9.78
C ASP A 107 25.76 -38.64 -10.39
N ARG A 108 24.86 -37.76 -10.83
CA ARG A 108 23.77 -38.10 -11.75
C ARG A 108 23.40 -36.88 -12.57
N THR A 109 24.21 -36.67 -13.60
CA THR A 109 23.76 -36.41 -14.97
C THR A 109 22.27 -36.67 -15.16
N ASP A 110 21.48 -35.62 -15.34
CA ASP A 110 20.39 -35.54 -16.32
C ASP A 110 19.76 -34.14 -16.29
N GLN A 111 20.27 -33.27 -17.17
CA GLN A 111 19.59 -32.07 -17.62
C GLN A 111 18.88 -32.40 -18.94
N PRO A 112 17.55 -32.32 -19.01
CA PRO A 112 16.86 -32.18 -20.29
C PRO A 112 16.48 -30.72 -20.55
N ALA A 113 16.68 -30.34 -21.81
CA ALA A 113 16.59 -29.02 -22.36
C ALA A 113 15.17 -28.43 -22.42
N LEU A 114 15.15 -27.11 -22.61
CA LEU A 114 14.03 -26.26 -23.02
C LEU A 114 12.96 -26.96 -23.87
N GLY A 115 11.70 -26.80 -23.47
CA GLY A 115 10.54 -26.90 -24.36
C GLY A 115 9.82 -25.55 -24.43
N PRO A 116 9.44 -25.05 -25.62
CA PRO A 116 8.86 -23.72 -25.80
C PRO A 116 7.42 -23.61 -25.26
N SER A 117 7.13 -22.51 -24.58
CA SER A 117 5.81 -22.13 -24.07
C SER A 117 4.81 -21.94 -25.22
N ALA A 118 3.65 -22.59 -25.10
CA ALA A 118 2.53 -22.39 -26.02
C ALA A 118 1.90 -20.98 -25.84
N PRO A 119 1.47 -20.32 -26.92
CA PRO A 119 0.80 -19.02 -26.84
C PRO A 119 -0.65 -19.16 -26.35
N ILE A 120 -1.02 -18.40 -25.33
CA ILE A 120 -2.40 -18.23 -24.87
C ILE A 120 -3.07 -17.22 -25.81
N ALA A 121 -4.05 -17.67 -26.58
CA ALA A 121 -4.85 -16.83 -27.47
C ALA A 121 -5.80 -15.91 -26.67
N PRO A 122 -6.12 -14.70 -27.17
CA PRO A 122 -7.08 -13.79 -26.52
C PRO A 122 -8.53 -14.31 -26.64
N PRO A 123 -9.42 -13.98 -25.68
CA PRO A 123 -10.83 -14.37 -25.74
C PRO A 123 -11.54 -13.63 -26.88
N GLN A 124 -12.12 -14.42 -27.80
CA GLN A 124 -12.97 -13.91 -28.88
C GLN A 124 -14.27 -13.33 -28.33
N LEU A 125 -14.62 -12.19 -28.88
CA LEU A 125 -15.80 -11.39 -28.59
C LEU A 125 -16.86 -11.73 -29.64
N ASP A 126 -17.90 -12.45 -29.24
CA ASP A 126 -19.14 -12.77 -29.98
C ASP A 126 -20.25 -12.79 -28.90
N GLU A 127 -21.47 -12.29 -29.06
CA GLU A 127 -22.24 -11.98 -30.26
C GLU A 127 -23.38 -11.01 -29.84
N ALA A 128 -23.73 -10.10 -30.72
CA ALA A 128 -24.96 -9.32 -30.64
C ALA A 128 -26.12 -10.12 -31.24
N ARG A 129 -27.23 -10.27 -30.50
CA ARG A 129 -28.58 -10.34 -31.07
C ARG A 129 -29.64 -10.05 -30.00
#